data_AF-A0A523G6K5-F1
#
_entry.id   AF-A0A523G6K5-F1
#
_cell.length_a   1.000
_cell.length_b   1.000
_cell.length_c   1.000
_cell.angle_alpha   90.00
_cell.angle_beta   90.00
_cell.angle_gamma   90.00
#
_symmetry.space_group_name_H-M   'P 1'
#
loop_
_entity.id
_entity.type
_entity.pdbx_description
1 polymer ?
#
loop_
_entity_poly.entity_id
_entity_poly.type
_entity_poly.pdbx_seq_one_letter_code
_entity_poly.pdbx_strand_id
1 'polypeptide(L)'
;MCRFLRRRPSQRRPVGQVFRASEDIARVVVGILEDPKSHVGQRYIITGLKNMNMVEVAEVLSKELGKKIEYIDLPLENWRKVMVKQPGFTEYMANHLFHVAKDHQDGVFSGQNDVVERIGGQPPQSLEDFVRANIDKFTG
;
A
#
# COMPACT_ATOMS: atom_id res chain seq x y z
N MET A 1 -13.25 36.21 5.31
CA MET A 1 -11.83 35.83 5.34
C MET A 1 -11.71 34.46 6.02
N CYS A 2 -11.88 33.37 5.26
CA CYS A 2 -11.84 32.01 5.81
C CYS A 2 -10.39 31.62 6.12
N ARG A 3 -10.07 31.49 7.42
CA ARG A 3 -8.81 30.87 7.87
C ARG A 3 -8.85 29.39 7.50
N PHE A 4 -8.11 29.03 6.45
CA PHE A 4 -7.66 27.66 6.24
C PHE A 4 -6.72 27.30 7.41
N LEU A 5 -7.27 26.75 8.49
CA LEU A 5 -6.48 26.16 9.57
C LEU A 5 -5.79 24.91 9.00
N ARG A 6 -4.56 25.07 8.50
CA ARG A 6 -3.66 23.94 8.27
C ARG A 6 -3.51 23.21 9.62
N ARG A 7 -4.11 22.03 9.73
CA ARG A 7 -3.99 21.17 10.92
C ARG A 7 -2.51 20.86 11.17
N ARG A 8 -2.13 20.77 12.45
CA ARG A 8 -0.78 20.32 12.85
C ARG A 8 -0.51 18.94 12.22
N PRO A 9 0.74 18.64 11.79
CA PRO A 9 1.09 17.34 11.22
C PRO A 9 0.62 16.15 12.07
N SER A 10 0.71 16.28 13.40
CA SER A 10 0.27 15.28 14.38
C SER A 10 -1.25 15.10 14.54
N GLN A 11 -2.07 15.87 13.81
CA GLN A 11 -3.55 15.82 13.86
C GLN A 11 -4.18 15.50 12.49
N ARG A 12 -3.38 15.10 11.50
CA ARG A 12 -3.90 14.51 10.27
C ARG A 12 -4.40 13.10 10.60
N ARG A 13 -5.65 12.77 10.25
CA ARG A 13 -6.07 11.36 10.26
C ARG A 13 -5.13 10.63 9.31
N PRO A 14 -4.59 9.46 9.68
CA PRO A 14 -3.69 8.75 8.80
C PRO A 14 -4.47 8.40 7.53
N VAL A 15 -3.92 8.81 6.38
CA VAL A 15 -4.56 8.55 5.10
C VAL A 15 -4.39 7.07 4.79
N GLY A 16 -5.51 6.38 4.56
CA GLY A 16 -5.49 4.97 4.20
C GLY A 16 -4.97 4.78 2.78
N GLN A 17 -4.29 3.66 2.55
CA GLN A 17 -3.80 3.21 1.26
C GLN A 17 -4.30 1.81 0.96
N VAL A 18 -4.36 1.44 -0.31
CA VAL A 18 -4.67 0.06 -0.68
C VAL A 18 -3.43 -0.81 -0.83
N PHE A 19 -3.50 -1.99 -0.24
CA PHE A 19 -2.50 -3.04 -0.37
C PHE A 19 -2.99 -4.08 -1.37
N ARG A 20 -2.14 -4.45 -2.33
CA ARG A 20 -2.45 -5.40 -3.40
C ARG A 20 -1.47 -6.56 -3.33
N ALA A 21 -1.98 -7.77 -3.39
CA ALA A 21 -1.13 -8.93 -3.61
C ALA A 21 -0.62 -8.94 -5.06
N SER A 22 0.61 -9.42 -5.27
CA SER A 22 1.12 -9.63 -6.62
C SER A 22 0.26 -10.62 -7.41
N GLU A 23 -0.37 -11.57 -6.73
CA GLU A 23 -1.31 -12.53 -7.31
C GLU A 23 -2.54 -11.83 -7.91
N ASP A 24 -3.09 -10.81 -7.24
CA ASP A 24 -4.23 -10.05 -7.76
C ASP A 24 -3.86 -9.32 -9.06
N ILE A 25 -2.63 -8.79 -9.14
CA ILE A 25 -2.11 -8.17 -10.36
C ILE A 25 -1.97 -9.22 -11.47
N ALA A 26 -1.43 -10.40 -11.14
CA ALA A 26 -1.28 -11.49 -12.09
C ALA A 26 -2.64 -11.94 -12.64
N ARG A 27 -3.66 -12.12 -11.80
CA ARG A 27 -5.02 -12.48 -12.24
C ARG A 27 -5.61 -11.44 -13.21
N VAL A 28 -5.44 -10.15 -12.93
CA VAL A 28 -5.89 -9.08 -13.86
C VAL A 28 -5.14 -9.15 -15.18
N VAL A 29 -3.82 -9.37 -15.15
CA VAL A 29 -3.01 -9.52 -16.38
C VAL A 29 -3.46 -10.74 -17.18
N VAL A 30 -3.70 -11.88 -16.53
CA VAL A 30 -4.23 -13.10 -17.18
C VAL A 30 -5.59 -12.83 -17.82
N GLY A 31 -6.54 -12.23 -17.09
CA GLY A 31 -7.85 -11.91 -17.65
C GLY A 31 -7.78 -10.97 -18.86
N ILE A 32 -6.85 -10.01 -18.86
CA ILE A 32 -6.61 -9.14 -20.03
C ILE A 32 -6.07 -9.95 -21.22
N LEU A 33 -5.17 -10.89 -20.97
CA LEU A 33 -4.55 -11.71 -22.02
C LEU A 33 -5.49 -12.78 -22.60
N GLU A 34 -6.53 -13.17 -21.87
CA GLU A 34 -7.56 -14.10 -22.33
C GLU A 34 -8.53 -13.46 -23.34
N ASP A 35 -8.86 -12.17 -23.19
CA ASP A 35 -9.63 -11.40 -24.19
C ASP A 35 -8.99 -10.02 -24.48
N PRO A 36 -7.85 -9.99 -25.19
CA PRO A 36 -7.08 -8.76 -25.35
C PRO A 36 -7.82 -7.68 -26.14
N LYS A 37 -8.78 -8.06 -27.01
CA LYS A 37 -9.49 -7.11 -27.88
C LYS A 37 -10.42 -6.18 -27.09
N SER A 38 -11.05 -6.65 -26.02
CA SER A 38 -11.96 -5.83 -25.21
C SER A 38 -11.24 -4.83 -24.30
N HIS A 39 -9.93 -4.98 -24.13
CA HIS A 39 -9.09 -4.15 -23.26
C HIS A 39 -8.23 -3.12 -24.00
N VAL A 40 -8.26 -3.08 -25.33
CA VAL A 40 -7.46 -2.14 -26.13
C VAL A 40 -7.80 -0.67 -25.78
N GLY A 41 -6.76 0.13 -25.52
CA GLY A 41 -6.88 1.55 -25.20
C GLY A 41 -7.40 1.83 -23.79
N GLN A 42 -7.67 0.81 -22.98
CA GLN A 42 -8.13 0.96 -21.62
C GLN A 42 -6.97 1.11 -20.64
N ARG A 43 -7.20 1.87 -19.56
CA ARG A 43 -6.27 2.00 -18.44
C ARG A 43 -6.96 1.51 -17.17
N TYR A 44 -6.35 0.52 -16.53
CA TYR A 44 -6.84 -0.02 -15.26
C TYR A 44 -5.93 0.40 -14.11
N ILE A 45 -6.54 0.98 -13.08
CA ILE A 45 -5.89 1.17 -11.78
C ILE A 45 -6.24 -0.06 -10.97
N ILE A 46 -5.27 -0.85 -10.57
CA ILE A 46 -5.52 -2.00 -9.70
C ILE A 46 -5.57 -1.47 -8.26
N THR A 47 -6.58 -1.87 -7.49
CA THR A 47 -6.70 -1.54 -6.07
C THR A 47 -6.84 -2.80 -5.22
N GLY A 48 -6.57 -2.66 -3.93
CA GLY A 48 -6.72 -3.72 -2.94
C GLY A 48 -8.13 -3.78 -2.39
N LEU A 49 -8.37 -4.75 -1.50
CA LEU A 49 -9.71 -5.01 -0.96
C LEU A 49 -10.31 -3.83 -0.19
N LYS A 50 -9.50 -3.12 0.59
CA LYS A 50 -9.92 -1.95 1.39
C LYS A 50 -8.76 -0.98 1.58
N ASN A 51 -9.09 0.30 1.76
CA ASN A 51 -8.11 1.28 2.24
C ASN A 51 -7.75 0.96 3.69
N MET A 52 -6.46 0.91 4.00
CA MET A 52 -5.94 0.68 5.34
C MET A 52 -4.87 1.71 5.67
N ASN A 53 -4.89 2.23 6.89
CA ASN A 53 -3.78 2.99 7.43
C ASN A 53 -2.73 2.07 8.07
N MET A 54 -1.55 2.60 8.35
CA MET A 54 -0.44 1.78 8.87
C MET A 54 -0.67 1.22 10.28
N VAL A 55 -1.57 1.82 11.09
CA VAL A 55 -1.97 1.28 12.39
C VAL A 55 -2.81 0.03 12.19
N GLU A 56 -3.80 0.07 11.28
CA GLU A 56 -4.62 -1.10 10.93
C GLU A 56 -3.78 -2.24 10.34
N VAL A 57 -2.76 -1.90 9.54
CA VAL A 57 -1.78 -2.87 9.03
C VAL A 57 -1.02 -3.53 10.18
N ALA A 58 -0.52 -2.74 11.14
CA ALA A 58 0.18 -3.26 12.31
C ALA A 58 -0.72 -4.14 13.20
N GLU A 59 -2.01 -3.80 13.32
CA GLU A 59 -3.00 -4.62 14.03
C GLU A 59 -3.23 -5.97 13.35
N VAL A 60 -3.40 -5.98 12.02
CA VAL A 60 -3.51 -7.23 11.24
C VAL A 60 -2.27 -8.09 11.41
N LEU A 61 -1.08 -7.51 11.22
CA LEU A 61 0.17 -8.23 11.40
C LEU A 61 0.31 -8.76 12.84
N SER A 62 -0.07 -7.96 13.84
CA SER A 62 0.02 -8.38 15.23
C SER A 62 -0.85 -9.59 15.53
N LYS A 63 -2.07 -9.58 15.00
CA LYS A 63 -3.04 -10.66 15.17
C LYS A 63 -2.57 -11.93 14.47
N GLU A 64 -2.21 -11.85 13.20
CA GLU A 64 -1.85 -13.02 12.40
C GLU A 64 -0.49 -13.62 12.82
N LEU A 65 0.44 -12.80 13.32
CA LEU A 65 1.77 -13.25 13.78
C LEU A 65 1.83 -13.59 15.29
N GLY A 66 0.77 -13.30 16.05
CA GLY A 66 0.75 -13.53 17.50
C GLY A 66 1.78 -12.72 18.30
N LYS A 67 2.27 -11.61 17.75
CA LYS A 67 3.29 -10.74 18.36
C LYS A 67 2.83 -9.30 18.32
N LYS A 68 3.11 -8.52 19.35
CA LYS A 68 2.75 -7.09 19.35
C LYS A 68 3.64 -6.33 18.35
N ILE A 69 3.01 -5.75 17.32
CA ILE A 69 3.66 -4.91 16.30
C ILE A 69 3.02 -3.52 16.36
N GLU A 70 3.86 -2.50 16.46
CA GLU A 70 3.41 -1.11 16.54
C GLU A 70 3.91 -0.31 15.34
N TYR A 71 3.05 0.53 14.78
CA TYR A 71 3.46 1.50 13.78
C TYR A 71 4.02 2.76 14.45
N ILE A 72 5.21 3.18 14.01
CA ILE A 72 5.86 4.41 14.45
C ILE A 72 5.92 5.38 13.27
N ASP A 73 5.20 6.51 13.38
CA ASP A 73 5.26 7.58 12.40
C ASP A 73 6.55 8.42 12.60
N LEU A 74 7.52 8.20 11.72
CA LEU A 74 8.79 8.92 11.72
C LEU A 74 8.70 10.12 10.76
N PRO A 75 9.14 11.33 11.15
CA PRO A 75 9.21 12.47 10.23
C PRO A 75 10.00 12.11 8.96
N LEU A 76 9.43 12.38 7.78
CA LEU A 76 9.98 11.92 6.50
C LEU A 76 11.45 12.31 6.28
N GLU A 77 11.87 13.50 6.75
CA GLU A 77 13.28 13.92 6.66
C GLU A 77 14.21 13.04 7.48
N ASN A 78 13.77 12.61 8.66
CA ASN A 78 14.53 11.67 9.48
C ASN A 78 14.54 10.29 8.83
N TRP A 79 13.41 9.87 8.25
CA TRP A 79 13.31 8.61 7.51
C TRP A 79 14.29 8.56 6.33
N ARG A 80 14.36 9.62 5.51
CA ARG A 80 15.32 9.72 4.39
C ARG A 80 16.77 9.62 4.87
N LYS A 81 17.11 10.31 5.96
CA LYS A 81 18.46 10.24 6.57
C LYS A 81 18.82 8.84 7.08
N VAL A 82 17.84 8.07 7.53
CA VAL A 82 18.02 6.68 7.94
C VAL A 82 18.21 5.79 6.71
N MET A 83 17.42 6.00 5.66
CA MET A 83 17.48 5.20 4.41
C MET A 83 18.84 5.29 3.72
N VAL A 84 19.42 6.48 3.55
CA VAL A 84 20.74 6.63 2.90
C VAL A 84 21.90 5.94 3.64
N LYS A 85 21.69 5.57 4.90
CA LYS A 85 22.68 4.82 5.71
C LYS A 85 22.54 3.30 5.56
N GLN A 86 21.46 2.82 4.93
CA GLN A 86 21.23 1.40 4.74
C GLN A 86 22.02 0.88 3.54
N PRO A 87 22.65 -0.31 3.63
CA PRO A 87 23.29 -0.95 2.49
C PRO A 87 22.31 -1.09 1.31
N GLY A 88 22.76 -0.70 0.12
CA GLY A 88 21.95 -0.77 -1.11
C GLY A 88 21.04 0.43 -1.38
N PHE A 89 20.92 1.39 -0.46
CA PHE A 89 20.11 2.60 -0.64
C PHE A 89 20.98 3.80 -1.02
N THR A 90 21.06 4.09 -2.32
CA THR A 90 21.71 5.31 -2.82
C THR A 90 20.91 6.57 -2.42
N GLU A 91 21.53 7.75 -2.49
CA GLU A 91 20.81 9.02 -2.27
C GLU A 91 19.62 9.17 -3.23
N TYR A 92 19.79 8.75 -4.49
CA TYR A 92 18.72 8.74 -5.48
C TYR A 92 17.55 7.88 -5.05
N MET A 93 17.81 6.63 -4.61
CA MET A 93 16.76 5.72 -4.15
C MET A 93 16.05 6.27 -2.90
N ALA A 94 16.81 6.78 -1.93
CA ALA A 94 16.23 7.38 -0.73
C ALA A 94 15.35 8.60 -1.05
N ASN A 95 15.75 9.43 -2.02
CA ASN A 95 14.95 10.58 -2.45
C ASN A 95 13.69 10.14 -3.20
N HIS A 96 13.79 9.14 -4.10
CA HIS A 96 12.63 8.56 -4.77
C HIS A 96 11.60 8.06 -3.74
N LEU A 97 12.04 7.23 -2.79
CA LEU A 97 11.16 6.67 -1.78
C LEU A 97 10.60 7.72 -0.82
N PHE A 98 11.34 8.81 -0.54
CA PHE A 98 10.84 9.95 0.23
C PHE A 98 9.62 10.59 -0.45
N HIS A 99 9.69 10.79 -1.77
CA HIS A 99 8.56 11.32 -2.52
C HIS A 99 7.40 10.33 -2.59
N VAL A 100 7.68 9.03 -2.74
CA VAL A 100 6.64 7.99 -2.66
C VAL A 100 5.95 8.00 -1.29
N ALA A 101 6.70 8.12 -0.19
CA ALA A 101 6.12 8.19 1.16
C ALA A 101 5.26 9.46 1.35
N LYS A 102 5.65 10.58 0.72
CA LYS A 102 4.82 11.79 0.69
C LYS A 102 3.52 11.58 -0.07
N ASP A 103 3.55 10.90 -1.21
CA ASP A 103 2.34 10.57 -2.00
C ASP A 103 1.37 9.68 -1.20
N HIS A 104 1.88 8.79 -0.35
CA HIS A 104 1.04 8.06 0.62
C HIS A 104 0.37 9.00 1.63
N GLN A 105 1.12 9.94 2.21
CA GLN A 105 0.56 10.93 3.16
C GLN A 105 -0.45 11.89 2.52
N ASP A 106 -0.29 12.18 1.23
CA ASP A 106 -1.18 13.03 0.45
C ASP A 106 -2.38 12.26 -0.15
N GLY A 107 -2.44 10.93 0.04
CA GLY A 107 -3.58 10.09 -0.33
C GLY A 107 -3.65 9.69 -1.79
N VAL A 108 -2.56 9.85 -2.53
CA VAL A 108 -2.47 9.51 -3.97
C VAL A 108 -2.78 8.03 -4.22
N PHE A 109 -2.45 7.16 -3.26
CA PHE A 109 -2.67 5.71 -3.33
C PHE A 109 -3.94 5.23 -2.60
N SER A 110 -4.82 6.15 -2.23
CA SER A 110 -6.14 5.81 -1.70
C SER A 110 -7.12 5.52 -2.82
N GLY A 111 -8.03 4.58 -2.59
CA GLY A 111 -9.12 4.29 -3.52
C GLY A 111 -9.40 2.81 -3.64
N GLN A 112 -10.63 2.48 -3.99
CA GLN A 112 -11.11 1.10 -4.13
C GLN A 112 -11.89 0.99 -5.43
N ASN A 113 -11.73 -0.12 -6.12
CA ASN A 113 -12.47 -0.47 -7.31
C ASN A 113 -12.62 -1.99 -7.44
N ASP A 114 -13.38 -2.39 -8.45
CA ASP A 114 -13.75 -3.77 -8.76
C ASP A 114 -12.85 -4.40 -9.83
N VAL A 115 -11.73 -3.77 -10.22
CA VAL A 115 -10.92 -4.22 -11.37
C VAL A 115 -10.43 -5.65 -11.20
N VAL A 116 -9.98 -6.01 -10.00
CA VAL A 116 -9.50 -7.37 -9.70
C VAL A 116 -10.63 -8.39 -9.80
N GLU A 117 -11.81 -8.06 -9.30
CA GLU A 117 -12.97 -8.95 -9.35
C GLU A 117 -13.51 -9.09 -10.78
N ARG A 118 -13.67 -7.96 -11.47
CA ARG A 118 -14.27 -7.90 -12.81
C ARG A 118 -13.37 -8.51 -13.90
N ILE A 119 -12.05 -8.35 -13.79
CA ILE A 119 -11.09 -8.84 -14.81
C ILE A 119 -10.39 -10.11 -14.33
N GLY A 120 -9.97 -10.14 -13.07
CA GLY A 120 -9.27 -11.30 -12.49
C GLY A 120 -10.19 -12.38 -11.92
N GLY A 121 -11.52 -12.20 -12.00
CA GLY A 121 -12.54 -13.21 -11.69
C GLY A 121 -12.81 -13.49 -10.21
N GLN A 122 -12.06 -12.87 -9.29
CA GLN A 122 -12.23 -13.01 -7.84
C GLN A 122 -11.90 -11.71 -7.11
N PRO A 123 -12.51 -11.43 -5.94
CA PRO A 123 -12.20 -10.23 -5.17
C PRO A 123 -10.70 -10.15 -4.81
N PRO A 124 -10.15 -8.94 -4.60
CA PRO A 124 -8.77 -8.77 -4.17
C PRO A 124 -8.49 -9.52 -2.87
N GLN A 125 -7.28 -10.08 -2.74
CA GLN A 125 -6.86 -10.74 -1.51
C GLN A 125 -6.82 -9.74 -0.34
N SER A 126 -7.32 -10.16 0.82
CA SER A 126 -7.19 -9.38 2.04
C SER A 126 -5.75 -9.42 2.58
N LEU A 127 -5.35 -8.42 3.37
CA LEU A 127 -4.03 -8.44 4.00
C LEU A 127 -3.90 -9.62 4.97
N GLU A 128 -4.97 -9.92 5.70
CA GLU A 128 -5.04 -11.06 6.62
C GLU A 128 -4.79 -12.39 5.89
N ASP A 129 -5.45 -12.59 4.75
CA ASP A 129 -5.28 -13.80 3.93
C ASP A 129 -3.88 -13.90 3.31
N PHE A 130 -3.32 -12.76 2.87
CA PHE A 130 -1.94 -12.70 2.35
C PHE A 130 -0.92 -13.11 3.42
N VAL A 131 -1.07 -12.59 4.65
CA VAL A 131 -0.16 -12.92 5.76
C VAL A 131 -0.26 -14.40 6.13
N ARG A 132 -1.47 -14.95 6.24
CA ARG A 132 -1.66 -16.38 6.54
C ARG A 132 -1.04 -17.29 5.47
N ALA A 133 -1.19 -16.94 4.21
CA ALA A 133 -0.62 -17.71 3.09
C ALA A 133 0.92 -17.68 3.06
N ASN A 134 1.55 -16.69 3.70
CA ASN A 134 3.00 -16.48 3.68
C ASN A 134 3.62 -16.47 5.08
N ILE A 135 2.95 -17.08 6.07
CA ILE A 135 3.30 -16.94 7.50
C ILE A 135 4.74 -17.35 7.80
N ASP A 136 5.26 -18.35 7.08
CA ASP A 136 6.63 -18.86 7.18
C ASP A 136 7.69 -17.81 6.82
N LYS A 137 7.35 -16.80 6.01
CA LYS A 137 8.25 -15.70 5.64
C LYS A 137 8.37 -14.61 6.70
N PHE A 138 7.43 -14.57 7.65
CA PHE A 138 7.39 -13.57 8.73
C PHE A 138 7.96 -14.10 10.05
N THR A 139 8.04 -15.42 10.22
CA THR A 139 8.58 -16.07 11.40
C THR A 139 10.02 -16.51 11.16
N GLY A 140 10.92 -15.51 11.02
CA GLY A 140 12.37 -15.68 11.12
C GLY A 140 12.89 -15.32 12.50
#